data_AF-A0A971CHE1-F1
#
_entry.id   AF-A0A971CHE1-F1
#
_cell.length_a   1.000
_cell.length_b   1.000
_cell.length_c   1.000
_cell.angle_alpha   90.00
_cell.angle_beta   90.00
_cell.angle_gamma   90.00
#
_symmetry.space_group_name_H-M   'P 1'
#
loop_
_entity.id
_entity.type
_entity.pdbx_description
1 polymer ?
#
loop_
_entity_poly.entity_id
_entity_poly.type
_entity_poly.pdbx_seq_one_letter_code
_entity_poly.pdbx_strand_id
1 'polypeptide(L)'
;MSTERKSSIKDLIEQGKVKGSVSGKELLLCIDENELDVDSIEKLYDSLETAGIKVEDDYEEVNLTDLEDLEVEEPDEAEIDTVLTSEGLAIDDPVRMYLKEIGKVPLLTSEEEVELAERMVAGDERAKQQLAEANLRLVVSIAKRYVGRGMLFLDLIQEGNLGLIKAVEKFDSTKGFKFSTYATWWIRQAITRAIADQART
;
A
#
# COMPACT_ATOMS: atom_id res chain seq x y z
N MET A 1 -20.41 -17.11 21.84
CA MET A 1 -20.65 -15.66 21.64
C MET A 1 -19.39 -14.94 22.07
N SER A 2 -18.43 -14.79 21.15
CA SER A 2 -17.18 -14.09 21.44
C SER A 2 -17.37 -12.64 21.02
N THR A 3 -17.67 -11.79 21.99
CA THR A 3 -17.64 -10.33 21.85
C THR A 3 -16.19 -9.92 21.58
N GLU A 4 -15.85 -9.75 20.30
CA GLU A 4 -14.67 -9.01 19.88
C GLU A 4 -14.75 -7.62 20.52
N ARG A 5 -13.79 -7.30 21.39
CA ARG A 5 -13.70 -5.97 21.98
C ARG A 5 -13.30 -5.02 20.87
N LYS A 6 -14.22 -4.13 20.47
CA LYS A 6 -13.88 -2.94 19.69
C LYS A 6 -12.73 -2.21 20.40
N SER A 7 -11.56 -2.18 19.79
CA SER A 7 -10.42 -1.36 20.17
C SER A 7 -10.81 0.10 19.94
N SER A 8 -11.10 0.81 21.02
CA SER A 8 -11.46 2.22 20.93
C SER A 8 -10.23 3.03 20.53
N ILE A 9 -10.40 4.02 19.64
CA ILE A 9 -9.35 5.00 19.29
C ILE A 9 -8.70 5.61 20.55
N LYS A 10 -9.49 5.82 21.60
CA LYS A 10 -8.99 6.33 22.88
C LYS A 10 -8.00 5.37 23.54
N ASP A 11 -8.25 4.07 23.46
CA ASP A 11 -7.41 3.04 24.06
C ASP A 11 -6.07 2.95 23.31
N LEU A 12 -6.10 3.08 21.98
CA LEU A 12 -4.89 3.15 21.15
C LEU A 12 -4.02 4.36 21.52
N ILE A 13 -4.63 5.54 21.66
CA ILE A 13 -3.92 6.76 22.06
C ILE A 13 -3.38 6.64 23.50
N GLU A 14 -4.14 6.05 24.41
CA GLU A 14 -3.72 5.88 25.82
C GLU A 14 -2.57 4.89 25.95
N GLN A 15 -2.63 3.76 25.24
CA GLN A 15 -1.52 2.80 25.15
C GLN A 15 -0.30 3.40 24.46
N GLY A 16 -0.52 4.17 23.39
CA GLY A 16 0.52 4.91 22.67
C GLY A 16 1.23 5.95 23.53
N LYS A 17 0.50 6.67 24.39
CA LYS A 17 1.09 7.62 25.36
C LYS A 17 1.97 6.93 26.40
N VAL A 18 1.58 5.75 26.86
CA VAL A 18 2.34 4.98 27.86
C VAL A 18 3.61 4.38 27.25
N LYS A 19 3.50 3.83 26.04
CA LYS A 19 4.63 3.21 25.32
C LYS A 19 5.55 4.25 24.65
N GLY A 20 5.03 5.43 24.32
CA GLY A 20 5.71 6.44 23.50
C GLY A 20 5.65 6.15 22.00
N SER A 21 5.17 4.96 21.61
CA SER A 21 4.95 4.56 20.23
C SER A 21 3.69 3.69 20.07
N VAL A 22 3.14 3.69 18.85
CA VAL A 22 2.04 2.83 18.41
C VAL A 22 2.49 2.03 17.20
N SER A 23 2.18 0.74 17.22
CA SER A 23 2.41 -0.18 16.11
C SER A 23 1.52 0.18 14.91
N GLY A 24 2.08 0.19 13.70
CA GLY A 24 1.32 0.29 12.45
C GLY A 24 0.25 -0.81 12.32
N LYS A 25 0.50 -2.02 12.83
CA LYS A 25 -0.53 -3.09 12.89
C LYS A 25 -1.67 -2.75 13.84
N GLU A 26 -1.37 -2.24 15.04
CA GLU A 26 -2.38 -1.80 16.02
C GLU A 26 -3.21 -0.62 15.47
N LEU A 27 -2.56 0.31 14.77
CA LEU A 27 -3.20 1.44 14.12
C LEU A 27 -4.15 0.99 13.01
N LEU A 28 -3.72 0.04 12.17
CA LEU A 28 -4.54 -0.52 11.08
C LEU A 28 -5.79 -1.24 11.62
N LEU A 29 -5.63 -2.09 12.64
CA LEU A 29 -6.76 -2.76 13.29
C LEU A 29 -7.75 -1.75 13.88
N CYS A 30 -7.25 -0.68 14.51
CA CYS A 30 -8.10 0.37 15.06
C CYS A 30 -8.88 1.11 13.96
N ILE A 31 -8.24 1.38 12.82
CA ILE A 31 -8.89 2.03 11.68
C ILE A 31 -9.98 1.14 11.08
N ASP A 32 -9.70 -0.16 10.89
CA ASP A 32 -10.66 -1.13 10.34
C ASP A 32 -11.85 -1.37 11.27
N GLU A 33 -11.60 -1.56 12.57
CA GLU A 33 -12.66 -1.81 13.56
C GLU A 33 -13.60 -0.62 13.77
N ASN A 34 -13.10 0.60 13.54
CA ASN A 34 -13.87 1.83 13.70
C ASN A 34 -14.39 2.39 12.36
N GLU A 35 -14.17 1.68 11.25
CA GLU A 35 -14.56 2.08 9.87
C GLU A 35 -14.26 3.56 9.59
N LEU A 36 -13.06 4.01 9.97
CA LEU A 36 -12.75 5.43 9.92
C LEU A 36 -12.68 5.95 8.49
N ASP A 37 -13.35 7.08 8.28
CA ASP A 37 -13.20 7.85 7.06
C ASP A 37 -11.87 8.61 7.05
N VAL A 38 -11.53 9.12 5.87
CA VAL A 38 -10.23 9.73 5.60
C VAL A 38 -9.94 10.91 6.53
N ASP A 39 -10.95 11.74 6.78
CA ASP A 39 -10.83 12.91 7.64
C ASP A 39 -10.66 12.50 9.12
N SER A 40 -11.26 11.39 9.53
CA SER A 40 -11.09 10.84 10.88
C SER A 40 -9.74 10.17 11.06
N ILE A 41 -9.18 9.60 9.99
CA ILE A 41 -7.82 9.04 9.99
C ILE A 41 -6.80 10.17 10.09
N GLU A 42 -6.93 11.27 9.32
CA GLU A 42 -6.05 12.43 9.50
C GLU A 42 -6.10 12.98 10.92
N LYS A 43 -7.31 13.15 11.49
CA LYS A 43 -7.45 13.57 12.89
C LYS A 43 -6.81 12.60 13.87
N LEU A 44 -6.83 11.29 13.57
CA LEU A 44 -6.17 10.27 14.37
C LEU A 44 -4.66 10.46 14.33
N TYR A 45 -4.07 10.63 13.14
CA TYR A 45 -2.65 10.92 12.98
C TYR A 45 -2.24 12.23 13.65
N ASP A 46 -2.98 13.32 13.44
CA ASP A 46 -2.74 14.62 14.11
C ASP A 46 -2.82 14.50 15.64
N SER A 47 -3.74 13.67 16.13
CA SER A 47 -3.89 13.39 17.57
C SER A 47 -2.73 12.59 18.13
N LEU A 48 -2.18 11.64 17.36
CA LEU A 48 -1.00 10.87 17.73
C LEU A 48 0.25 11.78 17.76
N GLU A 49 0.40 12.66 16.77
CA GLU A 49 1.51 13.60 16.68
C GLU A 49 1.48 14.66 17.79
N THR A 50 0.32 15.27 18.03
CA THR A 50 0.13 16.23 19.15
C THR A 50 0.39 15.58 20.50
N ALA A 51 0.11 14.28 20.62
CA ALA A 51 0.40 13.49 21.81
C ALA A 51 1.88 13.06 21.92
N GLY A 52 2.72 13.35 20.92
CA GLY A 52 4.14 12.97 20.88
C GLY A 52 4.36 11.47 20.69
N ILE A 53 3.37 10.76 20.15
CA ILE A 53 3.40 9.31 19.94
C ILE A 53 3.97 9.04 18.56
N LYS A 54 5.07 8.29 18.48
CA LYS A 54 5.61 7.84 17.19
C LYS A 54 4.84 6.63 16.68
N VAL A 55 4.46 6.64 15.40
CA VAL A 55 3.99 5.42 14.76
C VAL A 55 5.22 4.63 14.35
N GLU A 56 5.43 3.47 14.98
CA GLU A 56 6.46 2.52 14.59
C GLU A 56 5.89 1.66 13.47
N ASP A 57 6.57 1.68 12.31
CA ASP A 57 6.30 0.77 11.20
C ASP A 57 6.77 -0.63 11.60
N ASP A 58 5.98 -1.30 12.43
CA ASP A 58 6.14 -2.69 12.87
C ASP A 58 5.31 -3.66 12.01
N TYR A 59 4.82 -3.17 10.87
CA TYR A 59 4.78 -4.02 9.69
C TYR A 59 6.10 -4.78 9.72
N GLU A 60 6.07 -6.12 9.62
CA GLU A 60 7.30 -6.78 9.21
C GLU A 60 7.77 -5.93 8.04
N GLU A 61 8.96 -5.32 8.16
CA GLU A 61 9.52 -4.54 7.08
C GLU A 61 9.18 -5.39 5.87
N VAL A 62 8.42 -4.82 4.91
CA VAL A 62 8.50 -5.39 3.58
C VAL A 62 9.98 -5.20 3.33
N ASN A 63 10.75 -6.25 3.58
CA ASN A 63 12.14 -6.11 3.89
C ASN A 63 12.63 -5.44 2.62
N LEU A 64 13.09 -4.19 2.72
CA LEU A 64 13.59 -3.53 1.52
C LEU A 64 14.78 -4.36 1.01
N THR A 65 15.37 -5.21 1.86
CA THR A 65 16.27 -6.30 1.48
C THR A 65 15.62 -7.45 0.69
N ASP A 66 14.32 -7.76 0.81
CA ASP A 66 13.60 -8.63 -0.16
C ASP A 66 13.39 -7.92 -1.51
N LEU A 67 13.54 -6.58 -1.54
CA LEU A 67 13.61 -5.75 -2.77
C LEU A 67 15.06 -5.45 -3.20
N GLU A 68 16.07 -5.67 -2.37
CA GLU A 68 17.51 -5.53 -2.70
C GLU A 68 18.15 -6.87 -3.08
N ASP A 69 17.61 -8.01 -2.61
CA ASP A 69 17.83 -9.34 -3.18
C ASP A 69 17.06 -9.51 -4.51
N LEU A 70 16.13 -8.60 -4.79
CA LEU A 70 15.87 -8.18 -6.16
C LEU A 70 16.91 -7.12 -6.51
N GLU A 71 18.17 -7.54 -6.68
CA GLU A 71 18.94 -6.95 -7.78
C GLU A 71 17.98 -7.05 -8.96
N VAL A 72 17.42 -5.92 -9.40
CA VAL A 72 16.72 -5.87 -10.67
C VAL A 72 17.81 -5.94 -11.73
N GLU A 73 18.55 -7.06 -11.77
CA GLU A 73 18.80 -7.68 -13.06
C GLU A 73 17.42 -7.70 -13.71
N GLU A 74 17.34 -7.15 -14.93
CA GLU A 74 16.14 -7.31 -15.76
C GLU A 74 15.64 -8.72 -15.52
N PRO A 75 14.40 -8.91 -15.01
CA PRO A 75 14.02 -10.24 -14.58
C PRO A 75 14.18 -11.12 -15.80
N ASP A 76 15.12 -12.07 -15.73
CA ASP A 76 15.44 -12.93 -16.87
C ASP A 76 14.11 -13.52 -17.30
N GLU A 77 13.76 -13.37 -18.58
CA GLU A 77 12.46 -13.81 -19.10
C GLU A 77 12.19 -15.26 -18.68
N ALA A 78 13.26 -16.05 -18.46
CA ALA A 78 13.27 -17.41 -17.95
C ALA A 78 12.81 -17.61 -16.49
N GLU A 79 13.10 -16.73 -15.54
CA GLU A 79 12.68 -16.93 -14.13
C GLU A 79 11.19 -16.64 -13.93
N ILE A 80 10.69 -15.58 -14.58
CA ILE A 80 9.25 -15.30 -14.65
C ILE A 80 8.55 -16.46 -15.38
N ASP A 81 9.14 -16.96 -16.46
CA ASP A 81 8.61 -18.12 -17.20
C ASP A 81 8.57 -19.37 -16.32
N THR A 82 9.58 -19.64 -15.49
CA THR A 82 9.64 -20.87 -14.67
C THR A 82 8.60 -20.87 -13.54
N VAL A 83 8.39 -19.72 -12.87
CA VAL A 83 7.36 -19.59 -11.83
C VAL A 83 5.95 -19.73 -12.43
N LEU A 84 5.73 -19.19 -13.63
CA LEU A 84 4.42 -19.20 -14.30
C LEU A 84 4.14 -20.50 -15.07
N THR A 85 5.16 -21.17 -15.61
CA THR A 85 5.03 -22.45 -16.33
C THR A 85 4.94 -23.65 -15.39
N SER A 86 5.48 -23.55 -14.16
CA SER A 86 5.29 -24.56 -13.10
C SER A 86 3.79 -24.80 -12.77
N GLU A 87 2.93 -23.80 -12.99
CA GLU A 87 1.48 -23.90 -12.84
C GLU A 87 0.72 -24.13 -14.16
N GLY A 88 1.42 -24.34 -15.29
CA GLY A 88 0.83 -24.73 -16.57
C GLY A 88 0.12 -23.63 -17.36
N LEU A 89 0.47 -22.36 -17.14
CA LEU A 89 -0.22 -21.22 -17.75
C LEU A 89 0.47 -20.75 -19.04
N ALA A 90 -0.28 -20.78 -20.15
CA ALA A 90 0.19 -20.44 -21.50
C ALA A 90 0.44 -18.93 -21.69
N ILE A 91 1.27 -18.61 -22.70
CA ILE A 91 1.87 -17.32 -23.09
C ILE A 91 0.88 -16.14 -23.32
N ASP A 92 -0.44 -16.35 -23.22
CA ASP A 92 -1.50 -15.36 -23.52
C ASP A 92 -2.17 -14.78 -22.25
N ASP A 93 -1.46 -14.80 -21.11
CA ASP A 93 -2.00 -14.35 -19.81
C ASP A 93 -2.01 -12.81 -19.70
N PRO A 94 -3.19 -12.17 -19.55
CA PRO A 94 -3.30 -10.73 -19.31
C PRO A 94 -2.47 -10.24 -18.11
N VAL A 95 -2.21 -11.09 -17.11
CA VAL A 95 -1.31 -10.80 -15.99
C VAL A 95 0.11 -10.56 -16.48
N ARG A 96 0.63 -11.44 -17.33
CA ARG A 96 2.01 -11.34 -17.84
C ARG A 96 2.21 -10.09 -18.68
N MET A 97 1.22 -9.75 -19.51
CA MET A 97 1.25 -8.50 -20.28
C MET A 97 1.27 -7.28 -19.35
N TYR A 98 0.41 -7.27 -18.33
CA TYR A 98 0.38 -6.19 -17.35
C TYR A 98 1.72 -6.03 -16.61
N LEU A 99 2.30 -7.12 -16.10
CA LEU A 99 3.59 -7.10 -15.41
C LEU A 99 4.72 -6.59 -16.31
N LYS A 100 4.72 -6.96 -17.60
CA LYS A 100 5.68 -6.48 -18.58
C LYS A 100 5.53 -4.98 -18.84
N GLU A 101 4.31 -4.45 -18.92
CA GLU A 101 4.08 -3.02 -19.14
C GLU A 101 4.55 -2.17 -17.95
N ILE A 102 4.18 -2.55 -16.73
CA ILE A 102 4.60 -1.78 -15.53
C ILE A 102 6.11 -1.89 -15.26
N GLY A 103 6.74 -2.98 -15.72
CA GLY A 103 8.19 -3.19 -15.61
C GLY A 103 9.03 -2.24 -16.47
N LYS A 104 8.44 -1.62 -17.50
CA LYS A 104 9.11 -0.62 -18.35
C LYS A 104 9.27 0.73 -17.65
N VAL A 105 8.48 1.00 -16.62
CA VAL A 105 8.53 2.27 -15.88
C VAL A 105 9.70 2.20 -14.89
N PRO A 106 10.66 3.14 -14.96
CA PRO A 106 11.79 3.15 -14.03
C PRO A 106 11.33 3.49 -12.61
N LEU A 107 12.08 2.98 -11.62
CA LEU A 107 11.86 3.35 -10.23
C LEU A 107 12.28 4.81 -10.02
N LEU A 108 11.52 5.51 -9.19
CA LEU A 108 11.85 6.87 -8.78
C LEU A 108 12.93 6.84 -7.70
N THR A 109 13.86 7.78 -7.81
CA THR A 109 14.75 8.17 -6.73
C THR A 109 14.00 9.01 -5.69
N SER A 110 14.54 9.09 -4.47
CA SER A 110 13.97 9.93 -3.41
C SER A 110 13.85 11.41 -3.83
N GLU A 111 14.77 11.91 -4.65
CA GLU A 111 14.76 13.29 -5.14
C GLU A 111 13.64 13.52 -6.15
N GLU A 112 13.45 12.57 -7.09
CA GLU A 112 12.36 12.62 -8.07
C GLU A 112 10.98 12.51 -7.39
N GLU A 113 10.86 11.70 -6.34
CA GLU A 113 9.62 11.60 -5.56
C GLU A 113 9.24 12.95 -4.91
N VAL A 114 10.23 13.67 -4.37
CA VAL A 114 10.03 15.01 -3.81
C VAL A 114 9.65 16.01 -4.91
N GLU A 115 10.35 16.00 -6.05
CA GLU A 115 10.03 16.90 -7.17
C GLU A 115 8.61 16.70 -7.69
N LEU A 116 8.20 15.43 -7.85
CA LEU A 116 6.84 15.10 -8.26
C LEU A 116 5.81 15.58 -7.23
N ALA A 117 6.07 15.39 -5.93
CA ALA A 117 5.18 15.87 -4.89
C ALA A 117 5.03 17.40 -4.87
N GLU A 118 6.11 18.15 -5.06
CA GLU A 118 6.05 19.62 -5.18
C GLU A 118 5.21 20.05 -6.39
N ARG A 119 5.38 19.38 -7.53
CA ARG A 119 4.58 19.63 -8.74
C ARG A 119 3.11 19.27 -8.54
N MET A 120 2.82 18.20 -7.80
CA MET A 120 1.44 17.82 -7.45
C MET A 120 0.75 18.90 -6.61
N VAL A 121 1.46 19.51 -5.64
CA VAL A 121 0.94 20.64 -4.85
C VAL A 121 0.63 21.85 -5.74
N ALA A 122 1.42 22.07 -6.79
CA ALA A 122 1.15 23.08 -7.80
C ALA A 122 0.00 22.74 -8.76
N GLY A 123 -0.65 21.59 -8.60
CA GLY A 123 -1.79 21.15 -9.42
C GLY A 123 -1.39 20.44 -10.73
N ASP A 124 -0.16 19.94 -10.84
CA ASP A 124 0.30 19.21 -12.02
C ASP A 124 -0.27 17.76 -12.04
N GLU A 125 -1.30 17.54 -12.85
CA GLU A 125 -1.89 16.22 -13.06
C GLU A 125 -0.93 15.22 -13.69
N ARG A 126 0.06 15.66 -14.47
CA ARG A 126 1.08 14.74 -14.99
C ARG A 126 1.97 14.22 -13.89
N ALA A 127 2.29 15.04 -12.90
CA ALA A 127 3.10 14.61 -11.76
C ALA A 127 2.39 13.52 -10.95
N LYS A 128 1.06 13.64 -10.76
CA LYS A 128 0.24 12.59 -10.14
C LYS A 128 0.30 11.27 -10.92
N GLN A 129 0.14 11.35 -12.24
CA GLN A 129 0.21 10.17 -13.11
C GLN A 129 1.58 9.50 -13.03
N GLN A 130 2.66 10.28 -13.11
CA GLN A 130 4.03 9.78 -13.01
C GLN A 130 4.30 9.11 -11.66
N LEU A 131 3.85 9.71 -10.55
CA LEU A 131 4.00 9.12 -9.23
C LEU A 131 3.22 7.81 -9.10
N ALA A 132 1.99 7.75 -9.64
CA ALA A 132 1.20 6.51 -9.65
C ALA A 132 1.86 5.41 -10.49
N GLU A 133 2.26 5.72 -11.73
CA GLU A 133 2.87 4.76 -12.67
C GLU A 133 4.14 4.13 -12.10
N ALA A 134 5.02 4.93 -11.49
CA ALA A 134 6.24 4.45 -10.86
C ALA A 134 5.98 3.51 -9.67
N ASN A 135 4.81 3.60 -9.04
CA ASN A 135 4.45 2.81 -7.87
C ASN A 135 3.52 1.63 -8.18
N LEU A 136 3.24 1.32 -9.45
CA LEU A 136 2.42 0.15 -9.81
C LEU A 136 3.05 -1.18 -9.36
N ARG A 137 4.38 -1.26 -9.29
CA ARG A 137 5.10 -2.45 -8.78
C ARG A 137 4.84 -2.70 -7.28
N LEU A 138 4.68 -1.63 -6.49
CA LEU A 138 4.30 -1.71 -5.07
C LEU A 138 2.90 -2.33 -4.91
N VAL A 139 1.96 -1.97 -5.78
CA VAL A 139 0.61 -2.54 -5.76
C VAL A 139 0.66 -4.05 -5.97
N VAL A 140 1.42 -4.51 -6.97
CA VAL A 140 1.57 -5.94 -7.27
C VAL A 140 2.18 -6.70 -6.09
N SER A 141 3.23 -6.15 -5.46
CA SER A 141 3.89 -6.81 -4.33
C SER A 141 2.98 -6.93 -3.10
N ILE A 142 2.13 -5.94 -2.86
CA ILE A 142 1.11 -5.99 -1.79
C ILE A 142 0.00 -6.97 -2.16
N ALA A 143 -0.56 -6.88 -3.38
CA ALA A 143 -1.67 -7.70 -3.84
C ALA A 143 -1.36 -9.20 -3.84
N LYS A 144 -0.09 -9.58 -4.11
CA LYS A 144 0.37 -10.97 -4.09
C LYS A 144 0.06 -11.67 -2.75
N ARG A 145 0.07 -10.94 -1.63
CA ARG A 145 -0.25 -11.48 -0.29
C ARG A 145 -1.73 -11.81 -0.08
N TYR A 146 -2.61 -11.36 -0.97
CA TYR A 146 -4.06 -11.54 -0.90
C TYR A 146 -4.59 -12.58 -1.90
N VAL A 147 -3.72 -13.16 -2.73
CA VAL A 147 -4.08 -14.23 -3.67
C VAL A 147 -4.64 -15.43 -2.93
N GLY A 148 -5.64 -16.09 -3.52
CA GLY A 148 -6.31 -17.26 -2.93
C GLY A 148 -7.38 -16.92 -1.89
N ARG A 149 -7.70 -15.63 -1.68
CA ARG A 149 -8.74 -15.18 -0.74
C ARG A 149 -10.12 -14.95 -1.39
N GLY A 150 -10.41 -15.64 -2.50
CA GLY A 150 -11.71 -15.58 -3.16
C GLY A 150 -11.88 -14.52 -4.26
N MET A 151 -10.79 -13.84 -4.64
CA MET A 151 -10.74 -12.86 -5.73
C MET A 151 -9.56 -13.19 -6.65
N LEU A 152 -9.70 -12.94 -7.97
CA LEU A 152 -8.63 -13.16 -8.94
C LEU A 152 -7.47 -12.17 -8.72
N PHE A 153 -6.26 -12.56 -9.09
CA PHE A 153 -5.07 -11.72 -8.86
C PHE A 153 -5.14 -10.38 -9.62
N LEU A 154 -5.63 -10.38 -10.86
CA LEU A 154 -5.86 -9.14 -11.61
C LEU A 154 -6.83 -8.22 -10.89
N ASP A 155 -7.93 -8.74 -10.37
CA ASP A 155 -8.92 -7.93 -9.65
C ASP A 155 -8.31 -7.33 -8.38
N LEU A 156 -7.49 -8.09 -7.64
CA LEU A 156 -6.73 -7.57 -6.48
C LEU A 156 -5.79 -6.43 -6.88
N ILE A 157 -5.08 -6.57 -8.01
CA ILE A 157 -4.20 -5.51 -8.54
C ILE A 157 -5.01 -4.28 -8.90
N GLN A 158 -6.15 -4.44 -9.58
CA GLN A 158 -6.99 -3.33 -10.01
C GLN A 158 -7.55 -2.56 -8.81
N GLU A 159 -8.04 -3.25 -7.79
CA GLU A 159 -8.50 -2.63 -6.54
C GLU A 159 -7.35 -1.94 -5.80
N GLY A 160 -6.17 -2.57 -5.77
CA GLY A 160 -4.96 -1.96 -5.23
C GLY A 160 -4.54 -0.68 -5.99
N ASN A 161 -4.66 -0.66 -7.32
CA ASN A 161 -4.39 0.52 -8.16
C ASN A 161 -5.38 1.66 -7.83
N LEU A 162 -6.65 1.34 -7.58
CA LEU A 162 -7.62 2.34 -7.11
C LEU A 162 -7.24 2.90 -5.73
N GLY A 163 -6.71 2.06 -4.83
CA GLY A 163 -6.12 2.50 -3.56
C GLY A 163 -4.93 3.43 -3.77
N LEU A 164 -3.99 3.05 -4.65
CA LEU A 164 -2.82 3.86 -4.98
C LEU A 164 -3.20 5.25 -5.53
N ILE A 165 -4.16 5.33 -6.45
CA ILE A 165 -4.61 6.61 -7.02
C ILE A 165 -5.15 7.52 -5.89
N LYS A 166 -5.94 6.98 -4.96
CA LYS A 166 -6.41 7.74 -3.79
C LYS A 166 -5.26 8.20 -2.90
N ALA A 167 -4.22 7.37 -2.74
CA ALA A 167 -3.02 7.76 -2.02
C ALA A 167 -2.33 8.95 -2.71
N VAL A 168 -2.14 8.90 -4.02
CA VAL A 168 -1.54 10.01 -4.79
C VAL A 168 -2.34 11.30 -4.66
N GLU A 169 -3.67 11.23 -4.73
CA GLU A 169 -4.54 12.41 -4.60
C GLU A 169 -4.43 13.12 -3.25
N LYS A 170 -4.09 12.37 -2.19
CA LYS A 170 -4.11 12.82 -0.80
C LYS A 170 -2.73 12.92 -0.16
N PHE A 171 -1.69 12.54 -0.90
CA PHE A 171 -0.33 12.55 -0.38
C PHE A 171 0.15 13.97 -0.13
N ASP A 172 0.76 14.17 1.04
CA ASP A 172 1.39 15.42 1.43
C ASP A 172 2.83 15.15 1.86
N SER A 173 3.77 15.55 1.01
CA SER A 173 5.21 15.37 1.25
C SER A 173 5.74 16.24 2.38
N THR A 174 5.02 17.30 2.79
CA THR A 174 5.45 18.19 3.89
C THR A 174 5.37 17.50 5.26
N LYS A 175 4.61 16.42 5.37
CA LYS A 175 4.45 15.62 6.59
C LYS A 175 5.65 14.72 6.91
N GLY A 176 6.65 14.63 6.01
CA GLY A 176 7.94 13.98 6.31
C GLY A 176 7.94 12.44 6.25
N PHE A 177 6.92 11.82 5.65
CA PHE A 177 6.86 10.38 5.42
C PHE A 177 7.09 10.05 3.95
N LYS A 178 7.67 8.88 3.67
CA LYS A 178 7.83 8.36 2.30
C LYS A 178 6.46 8.02 1.70
N PHE A 179 6.28 8.24 0.39
CA PHE A 179 5.04 7.92 -0.30
C PHE A 179 4.71 6.43 -0.20
N SER A 180 5.70 5.54 -0.29
CA SER A 180 5.50 4.08 -0.23
C SER A 180 4.84 3.63 1.08
N THR A 181 5.22 4.21 2.22
CA THR A 181 4.59 3.97 3.53
C THR A 181 3.11 4.37 3.50
N TYR A 182 2.83 5.58 3.01
CA TYR A 182 1.47 6.12 2.92
C TYR A 182 0.60 5.30 1.95
N ALA A 183 1.11 5.01 0.75
CA ALA A 183 0.42 4.27 -0.30
C ALA A 183 0.07 2.84 0.13
N THR A 184 0.98 2.19 0.89
CA THR A 184 0.75 0.83 1.38
C THR A 184 -0.56 0.69 2.16
N TRP A 185 -0.92 1.70 2.96
CA TRP A 185 -2.19 1.70 3.70
C TRP A 185 -3.39 1.72 2.74
N TRP A 186 -3.43 2.67 1.81
CA TRP A 186 -4.53 2.82 0.86
C TRP A 186 -4.72 1.61 -0.04
N ILE A 187 -3.62 1.00 -0.48
CA ILE A 187 -3.63 -0.21 -1.31
C ILE A 187 -4.23 -1.37 -0.53
N ARG A 188 -3.77 -1.62 0.71
CA ARG A 188 -4.32 -2.70 1.55
C ARG A 188 -5.79 -2.48 1.90
N GLN A 189 -6.19 -1.24 2.19
CA GLN A 189 -7.58 -0.91 2.49
C GLN A 189 -8.49 -1.23 1.30
N ALA A 190 -8.10 -0.78 0.11
CA ALA A 190 -8.87 -1.00 -1.11
C ALA A 190 -9.04 -2.50 -1.39
N ILE A 191 -7.93 -3.26 -1.35
CA ILE A 191 -7.95 -4.71 -1.58
C ILE A 191 -8.81 -5.44 -0.54
N THR A 192 -8.60 -5.17 0.74
CA THR A 192 -9.34 -5.84 1.83
C THR A 192 -10.83 -5.57 1.74
N ARG A 193 -11.20 -4.31 1.48
CA ARG A 193 -12.59 -3.92 1.29
C ARG A 193 -13.22 -4.63 0.10
N ALA A 194 -12.53 -4.68 -1.04
CA ALA A 194 -13.07 -5.30 -2.25
C ALA A 194 -13.30 -6.81 -2.07
N ILE A 195 -12.40 -7.51 -1.38
CA ILE A 195 -12.60 -8.93 -1.02
C ILE A 195 -13.84 -9.10 -0.15
N ALA A 196 -14.02 -8.24 0.86
CA ALA A 196 -15.17 -8.30 1.76
C ALA A 196 -16.50 -8.02 1.06
N ASP A 197 -16.51 -7.06 0.11
CA ASP A 197 -17.70 -6.72 -0.67
C ASP A 197 -18.05 -7.85 -1.66
N GLN A 198 -17.06 -8.46 -2.31
CA GLN A 198 -17.29 -9.59 -3.22
C GLN A 198 -17.81 -10.83 -2.48
N ALA A 199 -17.32 -11.11 -1.27
CA ALA A 199 -17.77 -12.25 -0.45
C ALA A 199 -19.24 -12.13 0.03
N ARG A 200 -19.83 -10.93 -0.02
CA ARG A 200 -21.24 -10.68 0.33
C ARG A 200 -22.21 -10.88 -0.82
N THR A 201 -21.71 -11.07 -2.05
CA THR A 201 -22.51 -11.19 -3.29
C THR A 201 -22.62 -12.64 -3.72
#